data_AF-D3BHP6-F1
#
_entry.id   AF-D3BHP6-F1
#
_cell.length_a   1.000
_cell.length_b   1.000
_cell.length_c   1.000
_cell.angle_alpha   90.00
_cell.angle_beta   90.00
_cell.angle_gamma   90.00
#
_symmetry.space_group_name_H-M   'P 1'
#
loop_
_entity.id
_entity.type
_entity.pdbx_description
1 polymer ?
#
loop_
_entity_poly.entity_id
_entity_poly.type
_entity_poly.pdbx_seq_one_letter_code
_entity_poly.pdbx_strand_id
1 'polypeptide(L)'
;DIDLTGTALTTVPDCFYCKWTFFKNRFSVKIPTDFVCGSFSFFVNTTKLTFEWAYDISIVNAAFGIIEGTSLRVEINGTFNTTMDYLVVINGVSCSPADIYPNVLICTLSSIPTIRNPIVTVTNEIQSINTTLKIQNIPIVVSTSKLYESGGNLTLYGYFHDNIIQANVTVNNVNCTITKANSTVIVCIITTNLTPGFANLSVFTNNIEFISSYLVIYPLDIPNNCIVDNSTCSSNGICINNKCVCNSGFGGYYCQSTLTPTVIIQPNTTSPNVNVISNNTQFQFNIIAIQELDDLRDVFSSYHFNVSNWNYSKSSDIEKDNYKYVLNDSSVQFKTEVNIDNFKVYKNLTFAGIETIYPPNSLKLSITISGWSFNSNLNTLRVLFATEMKYQTIEDKCQSEIRDKQQFDQLHNLQYLTITKDGVTYFGRFLDYVLSDNRPAYSLNEIISNSTTNSTQSVTIGINMPQSQTTIIDPDFSVLIDPSSEPTDCKEDSPSSSSKSMKLVAIIVPVVIVGVALIVGMAIFIHRHNRFIRQEEKVQIKLSRLDNK
;
A
#
# COMPACT_ATOMS: atom_id res chain seq x y z
N ASP A 1 -34.52 -9.82 19.28
CA ASP A 1 -35.89 -9.62 19.78
C ASP A 1 -36.07 -10.25 21.15
N ILE A 2 -36.72 -9.54 22.07
CA ILE A 2 -37.07 -10.05 23.40
C ILE A 2 -38.58 -10.28 23.40
N ASP A 3 -39.01 -11.53 23.55
CA ASP A 3 -40.42 -11.92 23.77
C ASP A 3 -40.58 -12.26 25.26
N LEU A 4 -41.46 -11.53 25.94
CA LEU A 4 -41.70 -11.66 27.38
C LEU A 4 -43.10 -12.21 27.67
N THR A 5 -43.75 -12.82 26.68
CA THR A 5 -45.01 -13.53 26.88
C THR A 5 -44.84 -14.66 27.91
N GLY A 6 -45.74 -14.71 28.90
CA GLY A 6 -45.66 -15.69 30.00
C GLY A 6 -44.75 -15.32 31.18
N THR A 7 -44.13 -14.13 31.19
CA THR A 7 -43.41 -13.62 32.36
C THR A 7 -44.35 -13.01 33.40
N ALA A 8 -43.92 -12.93 34.66
CA ALA A 8 -44.67 -12.30 35.76
C ALA A 8 -44.63 -10.75 35.73
N LEU A 9 -44.22 -10.15 34.62
CA LEU A 9 -44.16 -8.69 34.46
C LEU A 9 -45.59 -8.13 34.41
N THR A 10 -45.94 -7.38 35.46
CA THR A 10 -47.27 -6.77 35.61
C THR A 10 -47.30 -5.30 35.20
N THR A 11 -46.13 -4.68 34.96
CA THR A 11 -46.00 -3.29 34.53
C THR A 11 -44.87 -3.14 33.50
N VAL A 12 -45.01 -2.20 32.58
CA VAL A 12 -43.96 -1.73 31.68
C VAL A 12 -43.82 -0.21 31.81
N PRO A 13 -42.65 0.37 31.48
CA PRO A 13 -42.49 1.83 31.48
C PRO A 13 -43.50 2.54 30.55
N ASP A 14 -43.87 3.78 30.90
CA ASP A 14 -44.91 4.55 30.21
C ASP A 14 -44.68 4.74 28.71
N CYS A 15 -43.42 4.77 28.26
CA CYS A 15 -43.07 4.84 26.84
C CYS A 15 -43.60 3.64 26.01
N PHE A 16 -43.73 2.46 26.62
CA PHE A 16 -44.31 1.27 25.97
C PHE A 16 -45.82 1.38 25.82
N TYR A 17 -46.51 1.95 26.82
CA TYR A 17 -47.94 2.24 26.69
C TYR A 17 -48.20 3.25 25.56
N CYS A 18 -47.26 4.17 25.32
CA CYS A 18 -47.40 5.14 24.24
C CYS A 18 -47.25 4.64 22.81
N LYS A 19 -46.73 3.43 22.65
CA LYS A 19 -46.71 2.73 21.36
C LYS A 19 -47.29 1.33 21.51
N TRP A 20 -48.34 1.18 22.34
CA TRP A 20 -48.91 -0.12 22.66
C TRP A 20 -49.37 -0.92 21.43
N THR A 21 -49.79 -0.26 20.36
CA THR A 21 -50.13 -0.93 19.09
C THR A 21 -48.99 -1.77 18.53
N PHE A 22 -47.73 -1.38 18.77
CA PHE A 22 -46.52 -2.08 18.34
C PHE A 22 -46.11 -3.18 19.32
N PHE A 23 -46.38 -2.97 20.61
CA PHE A 23 -45.92 -3.84 21.71
C PHE A 23 -46.97 -4.81 22.25
N LYS A 24 -48.25 -4.65 21.90
CA LYS A 24 -49.37 -5.46 22.42
C LYS A 24 -49.21 -6.96 22.28
N ASN A 25 -48.45 -7.42 21.29
CA ASN A 25 -48.20 -8.83 21.04
C ASN A 25 -46.94 -9.35 21.77
N ARG A 26 -46.16 -8.48 22.40
CA ARG A 26 -44.87 -8.80 23.06
C ARG A 26 -44.95 -8.76 24.59
N PHE A 27 -46.03 -8.22 25.15
CA PHE A 27 -46.24 -8.05 26.59
C PHE A 27 -47.66 -8.44 26.99
N SER A 28 -47.82 -9.09 28.15
CA SER A 28 -49.12 -9.46 28.73
C SER A 28 -49.59 -8.44 29.79
N VAL A 29 -49.41 -7.14 29.51
CA VAL A 29 -49.76 -6.04 30.43
C VAL A 29 -51.06 -5.35 29.97
N LYS A 30 -51.89 -4.90 30.91
CA LYS A 30 -53.09 -4.10 30.59
C LYS A 30 -52.74 -2.62 30.73
N ILE A 31 -53.01 -1.82 29.70
CA ILE A 31 -52.85 -0.36 29.78
C ILE A 31 -53.88 0.18 30.79
N PRO A 32 -53.49 1.07 31.73
CA PRO A 32 -54.44 1.79 32.57
C PRO A 32 -55.46 2.55 31.71
N THR A 33 -56.74 2.50 32.08
CA THR A 33 -57.85 3.05 31.27
C THR A 33 -57.82 4.58 31.14
N ASP A 34 -57.08 5.25 32.02
CA ASP A 34 -56.86 6.68 32.11
C ASP A 34 -55.47 7.12 31.60
N PHE A 35 -54.68 6.18 31.06
CA PHE A 35 -53.37 6.50 30.52
C PHE A 35 -53.50 7.30 29.21
N VAL A 36 -53.01 8.53 29.24
CA VAL A 36 -52.87 9.39 28.06
C VAL A 36 -51.39 9.55 27.78
N CYS A 37 -50.99 9.41 26.52
CA CYS A 37 -49.66 9.81 26.09
C CYS A 37 -49.50 11.31 26.18
N GLY A 38 -49.13 11.75 27.37
CA GLY A 38 -48.89 13.15 27.66
C GLY A 38 -47.51 13.54 27.18
N SER A 39 -47.46 14.58 26.37
CA SER A 39 -46.35 15.52 26.44
C SER A 39 -46.27 16.01 27.90
N PHE A 40 -45.21 15.71 28.64
CA PHE A 40 -45.07 16.19 30.02
C PHE A 40 -44.47 17.59 30.00
N SER A 41 -45.22 18.59 30.46
CA SER A 41 -44.72 19.95 30.58
C SER A 41 -44.48 20.33 32.03
N PHE A 42 -43.40 21.06 32.28
CA PHE A 42 -43.15 21.73 33.55
C PHE A 42 -42.58 23.11 33.32
N PHE A 43 -42.68 23.98 34.32
CA PHE A 43 -42.14 25.32 34.25
C PHE A 43 -40.79 25.38 34.97
N VAL A 44 -39.80 25.97 34.31
CA VAL A 44 -38.56 26.43 34.95
C VAL A 44 -38.62 27.96 34.92
N ASN A 45 -38.80 28.57 36.09
CA ASN A 45 -39.19 29.97 36.25
C ASN A 45 -40.49 30.29 35.47
N THR A 46 -40.43 31.14 34.44
CA THR A 46 -41.55 31.51 33.56
C THR A 46 -41.59 30.72 32.25
N THR A 47 -40.63 29.82 32.02
CA THR A 47 -40.48 29.09 30.75
C THR A 47 -41.11 27.71 30.86
N LYS A 48 -42.11 27.42 30.02
CA LYS A 48 -42.74 26.09 29.91
C LYS A 48 -41.85 25.17 29.07
N LEU A 49 -41.23 24.18 29.69
CA LEU A 49 -40.55 23.08 29.00
C LEU A 49 -41.56 21.95 28.78
N THR A 50 -41.53 21.32 27.62
CA THR A 50 -42.43 20.20 27.26
C THR A 50 -41.59 19.05 26.71
N PHE A 51 -41.80 17.86 27.25
CA PHE A 51 -41.12 16.63 26.84
C PHE A 51 -42.13 15.76 26.11
N GLU A 52 -41.80 15.34 24.90
CA GLU A 52 -42.61 14.44 24.07
C GLU A 52 -41.88 13.14 23.79
N TRP A 53 -42.60 12.03 23.84
CA TRP A 53 -42.05 10.73 23.49
C TRP A 53 -42.06 10.54 21.98
N ALA A 54 -40.87 10.49 21.38
CA ALA A 54 -40.70 10.24 19.96
C ALA A 54 -40.04 8.87 19.72
N TYR A 55 -40.45 8.20 18.65
CA TYR A 55 -39.85 6.93 18.21
C TYR A 55 -39.37 7.10 16.78
N ASP A 56 -38.08 6.90 16.57
CA ASP A 56 -37.46 6.97 15.26
C ASP A 56 -36.53 5.77 15.08
N ILE A 57 -36.75 5.02 13.99
CA ILE A 57 -35.91 3.88 13.59
C ILE A 57 -34.72 4.32 12.74
N SER A 58 -34.64 5.61 12.43
CA SER A 58 -33.68 6.11 11.46
C SER A 58 -32.25 5.92 11.95
N ILE A 59 -31.45 5.21 11.15
CA ILE A 59 -30.02 5.08 11.34
C ILE A 59 -29.33 5.36 10.00
N VAL A 60 -28.19 6.04 10.06
CA VAL A 60 -27.34 6.28 8.87
C VAL A 60 -26.09 5.42 9.02
N ASN A 61 -25.86 4.55 8.04
CA ASN A 61 -24.71 3.66 8.03
C ASN A 61 -23.56 4.26 7.22
N ALA A 62 -23.84 4.83 6.05
CA ALA A 62 -22.86 5.42 5.15
C ALA A 62 -23.53 6.40 4.17
N ALA A 63 -22.75 7.33 3.61
CA ALA A 63 -23.18 8.18 2.51
C ALA A 63 -22.16 8.15 1.36
N PHE A 64 -22.65 8.01 0.13
CA PHE A 64 -21.85 7.97 -1.09
C PHE A 64 -22.30 9.05 -2.05
N GLY A 65 -21.36 9.70 -2.71
CA GLY A 65 -21.60 10.68 -3.76
C GLY A 65 -21.14 10.11 -5.10
N ILE A 66 -22.01 10.13 -6.09
CA ILE A 66 -21.73 9.76 -7.48
C ILE A 66 -21.76 11.04 -8.31
N ILE A 67 -20.66 11.33 -9.00
CA ILE A 67 -20.60 12.50 -9.87
C ILE A 67 -21.42 12.23 -11.14
N GLU A 68 -22.41 13.09 -11.41
CA GLU A 68 -23.25 13.06 -12.61
C GLU A 68 -23.11 14.41 -13.34
N GLY A 69 -22.14 14.49 -14.26
CA GLY A 69 -21.81 15.73 -14.95
C GLY A 69 -21.24 16.79 -14.00
N THR A 70 -21.99 17.87 -13.77
CA THR A 70 -21.62 18.94 -12.79
C THR A 70 -22.32 18.78 -11.44
N SER A 71 -23.19 17.79 -11.30
CA SER A 71 -23.98 17.52 -10.10
C SER A 71 -23.45 16.30 -9.34
N LEU A 72 -23.83 16.18 -8.08
CA LEU A 72 -23.49 15.04 -7.23
C LEU A 72 -24.78 14.36 -6.77
N ARG A 73 -25.02 13.13 -7.23
CA ARG A 73 -26.08 12.27 -6.70
C ARG A 73 -25.57 11.64 -5.42
N VAL A 74 -26.30 11.80 -4.33
CA VAL A 74 -25.90 11.35 -3.00
C VAL A 74 -26.85 10.28 -2.52
N GLU A 75 -26.30 9.11 -2.22
CA GLU A 75 -27.01 7.96 -1.67
C GLU A 75 -26.59 7.77 -0.21
N ILE A 76 -27.55 7.85 0.70
CA ILE A 76 -27.34 7.68 2.13
C ILE A 76 -27.95 6.35 2.54
N ASN A 77 -27.11 5.35 2.74
CA ASN A 77 -27.53 4.01 3.13
C ASN A 77 -27.77 3.95 4.63
N GLY A 78 -28.88 3.32 5.02
CA GLY A 78 -29.34 3.32 6.40
C GLY A 78 -30.59 2.48 6.61
N THR A 79 -31.32 2.78 7.67
CA THR A 79 -32.72 2.39 7.83
C THR A 79 -33.48 3.68 8.02
N PHE A 80 -34.60 3.87 7.31
CA PHE A 80 -35.38 5.10 7.36
C PHE A 80 -36.86 4.78 7.52
N ASN A 81 -37.56 5.66 8.24
CA ASN A 81 -38.99 5.65 8.32
C ASN A 81 -39.57 6.43 7.13
N THR A 82 -40.16 5.73 6.16
CA THR A 82 -40.69 6.35 4.94
C THR A 82 -41.89 7.28 5.17
N THR A 83 -42.41 7.39 6.40
CA THR A 83 -43.47 8.35 6.75
C THR A 83 -42.97 9.66 7.32
N MET A 84 -41.65 9.82 7.52
CA MET A 84 -41.03 11.04 8.05
C MET A 84 -40.44 11.88 6.92
N ASP A 85 -40.39 13.19 7.11
CA ASP A 85 -39.65 14.10 6.25
C ASP A 85 -38.18 14.16 6.68
N TYR A 86 -37.27 14.06 5.71
CA TYR A 86 -35.84 14.18 5.92
C TYR A 86 -35.28 15.38 5.19
N LEU A 87 -34.55 16.21 5.93
CA LEU A 87 -33.69 17.26 5.40
C LEU A 87 -32.26 16.74 5.35
N VAL A 88 -31.69 16.72 4.15
CA VAL A 88 -30.28 16.34 3.94
C VAL A 88 -29.47 17.60 3.62
N VAL A 89 -28.46 17.87 4.45
CA VAL A 89 -27.53 19.00 4.28
C VAL A 89 -26.11 18.47 4.14
N ILE A 90 -25.37 18.97 3.17
CA ILE A 90 -23.97 18.59 2.89
C ILE A 90 -23.11 19.83 3.04
N ASN A 91 -22.30 19.90 4.09
CA ASN A 91 -21.47 21.08 4.43
C ASN A 91 -22.24 22.42 4.40
N GLY A 92 -23.46 22.43 4.92
CA GLY A 92 -24.32 23.62 4.96
C GLY A 92 -25.09 23.90 3.67
N VAL A 93 -24.88 23.12 2.60
CA VAL A 93 -25.66 23.21 1.36
C VAL A 93 -26.78 22.17 1.41
N SER A 94 -28.03 22.59 1.25
CA SER A 94 -29.15 21.66 1.18
C SER A 94 -29.03 20.80 -0.08
N CYS A 95 -29.17 19.50 0.09
CA CYS A 95 -29.38 18.60 -1.03
C CYS A 95 -30.82 18.79 -1.55
N SER A 96 -31.02 18.68 -2.87
CA SER A 96 -32.36 18.66 -3.52
C SER A 96 -33.25 17.57 -2.89
N PRO A 97 -34.59 17.61 -3.03
CA PRO A 97 -35.48 16.75 -2.24
C PRO A 97 -35.02 15.28 -2.25
N ALA A 98 -34.91 14.71 -1.04
CA ALA A 98 -34.47 13.35 -0.89
C ALA A 98 -35.60 12.38 -1.25
N ASP A 99 -35.38 11.50 -2.21
CA ASP A 99 -36.23 10.32 -2.40
C ASP A 99 -36.01 9.37 -1.22
N ILE A 100 -37.11 8.96 -0.57
CA ILE A 100 -37.08 8.20 0.67
C ILE A 100 -37.45 6.74 0.40
N TYR A 101 -36.53 5.84 0.68
CA TYR A 101 -36.75 4.39 0.67
C TYR A 101 -36.40 3.80 2.04
N PRO A 102 -36.91 2.61 2.41
CA PRO A 102 -36.66 2.01 3.72
C PRO A 102 -35.17 1.86 4.07
N ASN A 103 -34.31 1.70 3.07
CA ASN A 103 -32.88 1.43 3.26
C ASN A 103 -31.95 2.54 2.71
N VAL A 104 -32.49 3.54 2.01
CA VAL A 104 -31.68 4.58 1.36
C VAL A 104 -32.44 5.90 1.24
N LEU A 105 -31.76 7.01 1.50
CA LEU A 105 -32.18 8.33 1.06
C LEU A 105 -31.35 8.74 -0.16
N ILE A 106 -31.97 9.25 -1.20
CA ILE A 106 -31.27 9.67 -2.43
C ILE A 106 -31.54 11.13 -2.67
N CYS A 107 -30.52 11.96 -2.79
CA CYS A 107 -30.68 13.39 -3.07
C CYS A 107 -29.65 13.86 -4.09
N THR A 108 -29.81 15.06 -4.65
CA THR A 108 -28.87 15.62 -5.63
C THR A 108 -28.36 16.99 -5.21
N LEU A 109 -27.05 17.18 -5.30
CA LEU A 109 -26.38 18.46 -5.06
C LEU A 109 -26.00 19.09 -6.39
N SER A 110 -26.36 20.36 -6.61
CA SER A 110 -26.12 21.06 -7.88
C SER A 110 -24.64 21.40 -8.14
N SER A 111 -23.78 21.19 -7.15
CA SER A 111 -22.33 21.37 -7.25
C SER A 111 -21.61 20.28 -6.45
N ILE A 112 -20.40 19.94 -6.88
CA ILE A 112 -19.57 18.96 -6.19
C ILE A 112 -18.87 19.67 -5.02
N PRO A 113 -18.97 19.17 -3.78
CA PRO A 113 -18.26 19.73 -2.65
C PRO A 113 -16.74 19.69 -2.90
N THR A 114 -16.06 20.80 -2.66
CA THR A 114 -14.60 20.89 -2.81
C THR A 114 -13.85 20.33 -1.59
N ILE A 115 -14.56 20.09 -0.49
CA ILE A 115 -14.00 19.52 0.74
C ILE A 115 -13.86 18.01 0.55
N ARG A 116 -12.65 17.48 0.81
CA ARG A 116 -12.29 16.07 0.61
C ARG A 116 -13.23 15.08 1.34
N ASN A 117 -13.85 15.49 2.44
CA ASN A 117 -14.80 14.67 3.21
C ASN A 117 -15.97 15.55 3.68
N PRO A 118 -17.00 15.74 2.84
CA PRO A 118 -18.17 16.52 3.21
C PRO A 118 -18.94 15.87 4.36
N ILE A 119 -19.41 16.66 5.31
CA ILE A 119 -20.32 16.18 6.36
C ILE A 119 -21.72 16.17 5.78
N VAL A 120 -22.36 15.01 5.79
CA VAL A 120 -23.79 14.84 5.52
C VAL A 120 -24.51 14.87 6.85
N THR A 121 -25.43 15.81 6.99
CA THR A 121 -26.34 15.92 8.13
C THR A 121 -27.74 15.55 7.65
N VAL A 122 -28.24 14.43 8.14
CA VAL A 122 -29.62 13.96 7.91
C VAL A 122 -30.44 14.34 9.12
N THR A 123 -31.42 15.21 8.94
CA THR A 123 -32.28 15.70 10.02
C THR A 123 -33.72 15.36 9.72
N ASN A 124 -34.46 14.92 10.73
CA ASN A 124 -35.91 14.84 10.70
C ASN A 124 -36.48 15.58 11.91
N GLU A 125 -37.78 15.43 12.16
CA GLU A 125 -38.47 16.12 13.26
C GLU A 125 -37.95 15.74 14.66
N ILE A 126 -37.21 14.64 14.80
CA ILE A 126 -36.86 14.02 16.09
C ILE A 126 -35.35 14.05 16.35
N GLN A 127 -34.53 13.83 15.32
CA GLN A 127 -33.08 13.72 15.47
C GLN A 127 -32.30 14.28 14.28
N SER A 128 -31.02 14.50 14.51
CA SER A 128 -30.04 14.89 13.49
C SER A 128 -28.86 13.92 13.56
N ILE A 129 -28.56 13.27 12.45
CA ILE A 129 -27.53 12.25 12.31
C ILE A 129 -26.47 12.77 11.34
N ASN A 130 -25.21 12.73 11.75
CA ASN A 130 -24.09 13.13 10.92
C ASN A 130 -23.33 11.91 10.40
N THR A 131 -22.92 11.95 9.14
CA THR A 131 -21.98 10.99 8.53
C THR A 131 -21.05 11.71 7.56
N THR A 132 -20.06 11.02 7.04
CA THR A 132 -19.16 11.55 6.01
C THR A 132 -19.58 11.07 4.62
N LEU A 133 -19.59 11.99 3.65
CA LEU A 133 -19.84 11.71 2.25
C LEU A 133 -18.56 11.19 1.58
N LYS A 134 -18.63 10.00 1.02
CA LYS A 134 -17.55 9.46 0.18
C LYS A 134 -17.91 9.66 -1.28
N ILE A 135 -17.21 10.57 -1.97
CA ILE A 135 -17.41 10.76 -3.41
C ILE A 135 -16.64 9.67 -4.14
N GLN A 136 -17.36 8.83 -4.89
CA GLN A 136 -16.77 7.83 -5.77
C GLN A 136 -16.83 8.37 -7.19
N ASN A 137 -15.67 8.68 -7.76
CA ASN A 137 -15.56 8.89 -9.19
C ASN A 137 -15.68 7.51 -9.84
N ILE A 138 -16.83 7.17 -10.41
CA ILE A 138 -17.07 5.92 -11.14
C ILE A 138 -17.15 6.22 -12.65
N PRO A 139 -16.74 5.32 -13.55
CA PRO A 139 -16.37 3.92 -13.31
C PRO A 139 -14.98 3.78 -12.68
N ILE A 140 -14.81 2.74 -11.87
CA ILE A 140 -13.50 2.26 -11.39
C ILE A 140 -13.41 0.75 -11.54
N VAL A 141 -12.25 0.26 -11.96
CA VAL A 141 -11.94 -1.17 -11.97
C VAL A 141 -10.99 -1.47 -10.83
N VAL A 142 -11.44 -2.33 -9.93
CA VAL A 142 -10.77 -2.67 -8.66
C VAL A 142 -9.95 -3.95 -8.81
N SER A 143 -10.40 -4.88 -9.66
CA SER A 143 -9.68 -6.11 -10.02
C SER A 143 -10.19 -6.66 -11.36
N THR A 144 -9.41 -7.54 -11.98
CA THR A 144 -9.77 -8.22 -13.23
C THR A 144 -9.53 -9.72 -13.15
N SER A 145 -10.25 -10.50 -13.96
CA SER A 145 -9.85 -11.88 -14.24
C SER A 145 -8.54 -11.91 -15.02
N LYS A 146 -7.81 -13.04 -14.95
CA LYS A 146 -6.65 -13.25 -15.81
C LYS A 146 -7.06 -13.17 -17.28
N LEU A 147 -6.27 -12.45 -18.08
CA LEU A 147 -6.40 -12.35 -19.53
C LEU A 147 -5.15 -12.94 -20.17
N TYR A 148 -5.32 -13.81 -21.16
CA TYR A 148 -4.21 -14.47 -21.84
C TYR A 148 -3.98 -13.86 -23.23
N GLU A 149 -2.81 -14.11 -23.81
CA GLU A 149 -2.43 -13.66 -25.15
C GLU A 149 -3.37 -14.17 -26.26
N SER A 150 -4.10 -15.25 -26.05
CA SER A 150 -5.13 -15.74 -26.97
C SER A 150 -6.46 -14.96 -26.90
N GLY A 151 -6.56 -13.96 -26.02
CA GLY A 151 -7.82 -13.29 -25.70
C GLY A 151 -8.72 -14.15 -24.81
N GLY A 152 -10.04 -14.05 -25.02
CA GLY A 152 -11.06 -14.77 -24.26
C GLY A 152 -11.93 -13.86 -23.39
N ASN A 153 -12.50 -14.45 -22.33
CA ASN A 153 -13.38 -13.74 -21.39
C ASN A 153 -12.55 -12.88 -20.44
N LEU A 154 -12.84 -11.58 -20.40
CA LEU A 154 -12.34 -10.64 -19.42
C LEU A 154 -13.48 -10.21 -18.50
N THR A 155 -13.32 -10.45 -17.21
CA THR A 155 -14.23 -9.95 -16.17
C THR A 155 -13.57 -8.80 -15.44
N LEU A 156 -14.24 -7.66 -15.42
CA LEU A 156 -13.86 -6.45 -14.68
C LEU A 156 -14.75 -6.35 -13.45
N TYR A 157 -14.15 -6.34 -12.27
CA TYR A 157 -14.84 -6.10 -11.01
C TYR A 157 -14.55 -4.68 -10.55
N GLY A 158 -15.58 -3.97 -10.10
CA GLY A 158 -15.41 -2.62 -9.60
C GLY A 158 -16.71 -1.95 -9.26
N TYR A 159 -16.75 -0.64 -9.43
CA TYR A 159 -17.93 0.17 -9.18
C TYR A 159 -18.26 0.94 -10.45
N PHE A 160 -19.44 0.68 -10.97
CA PHE A 160 -19.99 1.22 -12.21
C PHE A 160 -21.38 1.81 -11.92
N HIS A 161 -21.91 2.59 -12.84
CA HIS A 161 -23.25 3.15 -12.71
C HIS A 161 -24.32 2.03 -12.69
N ASP A 162 -25.40 2.19 -11.91
CA ASP A 162 -26.52 1.22 -11.90
C ASP A 162 -27.24 1.14 -13.24
N ASN A 163 -27.39 2.28 -13.91
CA ASN A 163 -27.97 2.37 -15.24
C ASN A 163 -26.89 2.74 -16.26
N ILE A 164 -26.35 1.75 -16.96
CA ILE A 164 -25.32 1.92 -17.98
C ILE A 164 -26.01 2.07 -19.34
N ILE A 165 -26.11 3.31 -19.82
CA ILE A 165 -26.75 3.65 -21.10
C ILE A 165 -25.77 3.43 -22.26
N GLN A 166 -24.50 3.76 -22.04
CA GLN A 166 -23.42 3.58 -22.98
C GLN A 166 -22.24 2.92 -22.26
N ALA A 167 -21.69 1.86 -22.86
CA ALA A 167 -20.46 1.26 -22.39
C ALA A 167 -19.55 0.86 -23.56
N ASN A 168 -18.25 1.07 -23.37
CA ASN A 168 -17.21 0.58 -24.26
C ASN A 168 -16.02 0.11 -23.40
N VAL A 169 -15.41 -1.00 -23.78
CA VAL A 169 -14.21 -1.53 -23.12
C VAL A 169 -13.16 -1.83 -24.18
N THR A 170 -11.95 -1.32 -23.99
CA THR A 170 -10.83 -1.64 -24.88
C THR A 170 -9.59 -2.06 -24.10
N VAL A 171 -8.80 -2.95 -24.69
CA VAL A 171 -7.50 -3.41 -24.17
C VAL A 171 -6.46 -3.19 -25.27
N ASN A 172 -5.46 -2.32 -25.06
CA ASN A 172 -4.49 -1.92 -26.09
C ASN A 172 -5.16 -1.47 -27.40
N ASN A 173 -6.23 -0.69 -27.29
CA ASN A 173 -7.09 -0.24 -28.41
C ASN A 173 -7.85 -1.36 -29.15
N VAL A 174 -7.77 -2.61 -28.67
CA VAL A 174 -8.59 -3.72 -29.16
C VAL A 174 -9.93 -3.69 -28.44
N ASN A 175 -11.01 -3.76 -29.20
CA ASN A 175 -12.36 -3.76 -28.65
C ASN A 175 -12.66 -5.06 -27.87
N CYS A 176 -13.21 -4.93 -26.66
CA CYS A 176 -13.70 -6.02 -25.85
C CYS A 176 -15.23 -6.02 -25.89
N THR A 177 -15.82 -7.00 -26.56
CA THR A 177 -17.28 -7.03 -26.79
C THR A 177 -18.01 -7.34 -25.49
N ILE A 178 -18.74 -6.36 -24.95
CA ILE A 178 -19.45 -6.49 -23.67
C ILE A 178 -20.59 -7.51 -23.81
N THR A 179 -20.62 -8.49 -22.90
CA THR A 179 -21.66 -9.51 -22.80
C THR A 179 -22.55 -9.32 -21.57
N LYS A 180 -22.04 -8.66 -20.54
CA LYS A 180 -22.76 -8.32 -19.31
C LYS A 180 -22.20 -7.03 -18.73
N ALA A 181 -23.07 -6.14 -18.26
CA ALA A 181 -22.67 -4.95 -17.53
C ALA A 181 -23.71 -4.65 -16.44
N ASN A 182 -23.25 -4.36 -15.23
CA ASN A 182 -24.05 -3.84 -14.12
C ASN A 182 -23.15 -3.00 -13.20
N SER A 183 -23.68 -2.49 -12.09
CA SER A 183 -22.95 -1.60 -11.18
C SER A 183 -21.73 -2.21 -10.48
N THR A 184 -21.52 -3.54 -10.56
CA THR A 184 -20.39 -4.20 -9.87
C THR A 184 -19.48 -5.00 -10.80
N VAL A 185 -19.95 -5.34 -12.00
CA VAL A 185 -19.27 -6.23 -12.92
C VAL A 185 -19.53 -5.84 -14.37
N ILE A 186 -18.46 -5.79 -15.15
CA ILE A 186 -18.51 -5.81 -16.63
C ILE A 186 -17.80 -7.08 -17.11
N VAL A 187 -18.46 -7.86 -17.96
CA VAL A 187 -17.87 -9.03 -18.64
C VAL A 187 -17.83 -8.73 -20.12
N CYS A 188 -16.68 -8.93 -20.74
CA CYS A 188 -16.50 -8.73 -22.17
C CYS A 188 -15.59 -9.81 -22.77
N ILE A 189 -15.63 -9.96 -24.09
CA ILE A 189 -14.89 -10.99 -24.84
C ILE A 189 -13.95 -10.33 -25.84
N ILE A 190 -12.69 -10.75 -25.83
CA ILE A 190 -11.68 -10.40 -26.83
C ILE A 190 -11.44 -11.62 -27.72
N THR A 191 -11.63 -11.48 -29.03
CA THR A 191 -11.50 -12.59 -29.99
C THR A 191 -10.22 -12.54 -30.81
N THR A 192 -9.33 -11.60 -30.51
CA THR A 192 -8.06 -11.42 -31.22
C THR A 192 -6.91 -11.75 -30.29
N ASN A 193 -5.78 -12.16 -30.87
CA ASN A 193 -4.55 -12.33 -30.11
C ASN A 193 -4.05 -10.96 -29.59
N LEU A 194 -3.41 -11.00 -28.44
CA LEU A 194 -2.88 -9.88 -27.71
C LEU A 194 -1.39 -10.10 -27.44
N THR A 195 -0.65 -9.01 -27.26
CA THR A 195 0.76 -9.09 -26.87
C THR A 195 0.86 -9.29 -25.35
N PRO A 196 1.58 -10.32 -24.85
CA PRO A 196 1.88 -10.47 -23.43
C PRO A 196 2.56 -9.21 -22.87
N GLY A 197 2.21 -8.83 -21.65
CA GLY A 197 2.73 -7.59 -21.06
C GLY A 197 1.68 -6.80 -20.28
N PHE A 198 2.10 -5.62 -19.83
CA PHE A 198 1.17 -4.58 -19.41
C PHE A 198 0.32 -4.10 -20.59
N ALA A 199 -0.94 -3.80 -20.30
CA ALA A 199 -1.92 -3.38 -21.27
C ALA A 199 -2.70 -2.17 -20.75
N ASN A 200 -3.00 -1.27 -21.67
CA ASN A 200 -3.89 -0.15 -21.41
C ASN A 200 -5.34 -0.67 -21.48
N LEU A 201 -6.00 -0.69 -20.33
CA LEU A 201 -7.43 -0.91 -20.19
C LEU A 201 -8.14 0.45 -20.21
N SER A 202 -9.10 0.63 -21.11
CA SER A 202 -10.05 1.75 -21.07
C SER A 202 -11.47 1.20 -20.88
N VAL A 203 -12.18 1.76 -19.91
CA VAL A 203 -13.58 1.46 -19.61
C VAL A 203 -14.35 2.77 -19.62
N PHE A 204 -15.21 2.93 -20.61
CA PHE A 204 -16.04 4.10 -20.77
C PHE A 204 -17.47 3.75 -20.41
N THR A 205 -18.06 4.44 -19.43
CA THR A 205 -19.49 4.29 -19.09
C THR A 205 -20.13 5.66 -18.91
N ASN A 206 -21.29 5.90 -19.53
CA ASN A 206 -22.08 7.13 -19.36
C ASN A 206 -21.25 8.44 -19.49
N ASN A 207 -20.37 8.53 -20.50
CA ASN A 207 -19.49 9.68 -20.74
C ASN A 207 -18.34 9.89 -19.74
N ILE A 208 -18.06 8.92 -18.88
CA ILE A 208 -16.92 8.94 -17.97
C ILE A 208 -16.00 7.77 -18.33
N GLU A 209 -14.70 8.06 -18.43
CA GLU A 209 -13.67 7.09 -18.74
C GLU A 209 -12.87 6.73 -17.50
N PHE A 210 -12.59 5.44 -17.36
CA PHE A 210 -11.54 4.89 -16.52
C PHE A 210 -10.44 4.34 -17.41
N ILE A 211 -9.20 4.73 -17.14
CA ILE A 211 -8.02 4.18 -17.79
C ILE A 211 -7.08 3.55 -16.76
N SER A 212 -6.45 2.44 -17.13
CA SER A 212 -5.42 1.80 -16.32
C SER A 212 -4.37 1.14 -17.21
N SER A 213 -3.10 1.33 -16.87
CA SER A 213 -1.96 0.67 -17.51
C SER A 213 -1.50 -0.60 -16.79
N TYR A 214 -2.23 -1.02 -15.74
CA TYR A 214 -1.87 -2.17 -14.89
C TYR A 214 -2.56 -3.48 -15.26
N LEU A 215 -3.39 -3.51 -16.30
CA LEU A 215 -3.93 -4.78 -16.79
C LEU A 215 -2.77 -5.63 -17.32
N VAL A 216 -2.70 -6.89 -16.90
CA VAL A 216 -1.67 -7.82 -17.36
C VAL A 216 -2.27 -8.83 -18.33
N ILE A 217 -1.64 -8.95 -19.50
CA ILE A 217 -1.86 -10.02 -20.47
C ILE A 217 -0.79 -11.08 -20.24
N TYR A 218 -1.21 -12.28 -19.84
CA TYR A 218 -0.32 -13.39 -19.54
C TYR A 218 -0.02 -14.20 -20.81
N PRO A 219 1.23 -14.63 -21.03
CA PRO A 219 1.52 -15.63 -22.07
C PRO A 219 0.86 -16.96 -21.72
N LEU A 220 0.53 -17.77 -22.74
CA LEU A 220 0.06 -19.14 -22.52
C LEU A 220 1.20 -20.04 -22.01
N ASP A 221 2.40 -19.80 -22.52
CA ASP A 221 3.62 -20.47 -22.09
C ASP A 221 4.23 -19.74 -20.89
N ILE A 222 4.03 -20.28 -19.69
CA ILE A 222 4.64 -19.76 -18.46
C ILE A 222 6.00 -20.45 -18.29
N PRO A 223 7.13 -19.72 -18.23
CA PRO A 223 8.43 -20.32 -17.92
C PRO A 223 8.39 -21.10 -16.61
N ASN A 224 9.05 -22.26 -16.58
CA ASN A 224 9.17 -23.03 -15.35
C ASN A 224 10.15 -22.34 -14.39
N ASN A 225 9.61 -21.56 -13.46
CA ASN A 225 10.35 -20.86 -12.40
C ASN A 225 10.80 -21.77 -11.24
N CYS A 226 10.85 -23.10 -11.43
CA CYS A 226 11.36 -24.01 -10.42
C CYS A 226 12.73 -24.62 -10.76
N ILE A 227 13.23 -24.43 -11.99
CA ILE A 227 14.48 -25.05 -12.43
C ILE A 227 15.63 -24.06 -12.25
N VAL A 228 16.60 -24.43 -11.42
CA VAL A 228 17.85 -23.70 -11.20
C VAL A 228 19.01 -24.69 -11.21
N ASP A 229 20.07 -24.36 -11.95
CA ASP A 229 21.28 -25.17 -12.07
C ASP A 229 21.00 -26.66 -12.39
N ASN A 230 20.08 -26.90 -13.34
CA ASN A 230 19.61 -28.24 -13.74
C ASN A 230 18.96 -29.07 -12.62
N SER A 231 18.55 -28.43 -11.53
CA SER A 231 17.82 -29.07 -10.43
C SER A 231 16.46 -28.40 -10.21
N THR A 232 15.46 -29.19 -9.80
CA THR A 232 14.15 -28.63 -9.41
C THR A 232 14.25 -28.18 -7.96
N CYS A 233 13.96 -26.90 -7.70
CA CYS A 233 13.96 -26.30 -6.36
C CYS A 233 15.22 -26.61 -5.55
N SER A 234 16.39 -26.47 -6.20
CA SER A 234 17.71 -26.75 -5.61
C SER A 234 17.82 -28.13 -4.93
N SER A 235 17.01 -29.10 -5.38
CA SER A 235 16.86 -30.44 -4.77
C SER A 235 16.33 -30.45 -3.32
N ASN A 236 15.87 -29.31 -2.81
CA ASN A 236 15.41 -29.12 -1.43
C ASN A 236 13.92 -28.77 -1.35
N GLY A 237 13.16 -29.04 -2.40
CA GLY A 237 11.73 -28.77 -2.46
C GLY A 237 11.05 -29.45 -3.63
N ILE A 238 9.76 -29.18 -3.75
CA ILE A 238 8.90 -29.66 -4.84
C ILE A 238 8.34 -28.45 -5.61
N CYS A 239 8.22 -28.60 -6.93
CA CYS A 239 7.62 -27.57 -7.76
C CYS A 239 6.09 -27.74 -7.78
N ILE A 240 5.35 -26.75 -7.31
CA ILE A 240 3.89 -26.70 -7.37
C ILE A 240 3.49 -25.38 -8.03
N ASN A 241 2.71 -25.44 -9.12
CA ASN A 241 2.24 -24.26 -9.86
C ASN A 241 3.37 -23.31 -10.27
N ASN A 242 4.49 -23.85 -10.77
CA ASN A 242 5.70 -23.09 -11.14
C ASN A 242 6.33 -22.30 -9.97
N LYS A 243 6.08 -22.69 -8.72
CA LYS A 243 6.73 -22.14 -7.52
C LYS A 243 7.33 -23.26 -6.67
N CYS A 244 8.46 -22.99 -6.05
CA CYS A 244 9.11 -23.94 -5.16
C CYS A 244 8.46 -23.96 -3.77
N VAL A 245 8.11 -25.16 -3.32
CA VAL A 245 7.67 -25.44 -1.96
C VAL A 245 8.80 -26.19 -1.25
N CYS A 246 9.43 -25.54 -0.28
CA CYS A 246 10.64 -26.05 0.36
C CYS A 246 10.34 -27.14 1.38
N ASN A 247 11.24 -28.13 1.42
CA ASN A 247 11.27 -29.13 2.48
C ASN A 247 11.60 -28.47 3.83
N SER A 248 11.23 -29.14 4.92
CA SER A 248 11.51 -28.64 6.27
C SER A 248 13.00 -28.32 6.45
N GLY A 249 13.29 -27.12 6.96
CA GLY A 249 14.64 -26.63 7.21
C GLY A 249 15.24 -25.80 6.08
N PHE A 250 14.56 -25.71 4.93
CA PHE A 250 15.00 -24.94 3.77
C PHE A 250 14.08 -23.74 3.47
N GLY A 251 14.64 -22.72 2.82
CA GLY A 251 13.96 -21.50 2.42
C GLY A 251 14.65 -20.80 1.24
N GLY A 252 14.13 -19.64 0.88
CA GLY A 252 14.50 -18.91 -0.33
C GLY A 252 13.60 -19.23 -1.51
N TYR A 253 13.73 -18.45 -2.59
CA TYR A 253 12.84 -18.56 -3.76
C TYR A 253 12.92 -19.91 -4.47
N TYR A 254 14.10 -20.53 -4.47
CA TYR A 254 14.35 -21.85 -5.06
C TYR A 254 14.69 -22.92 -4.01
N CYS A 255 14.44 -22.68 -2.72
CA CYS A 255 14.83 -23.57 -1.63
C CYS A 255 16.35 -23.80 -1.51
N GLN A 256 17.14 -22.83 -1.96
CA GLN A 256 18.60 -22.93 -2.06
C GLN A 256 19.33 -22.75 -0.72
N SER A 257 18.64 -22.28 0.32
CA SER A 257 19.25 -21.89 1.59
C SER A 257 18.61 -22.61 2.78
N THR A 258 19.38 -22.83 3.84
CA THR A 258 18.86 -23.37 5.10
C THR A 258 18.34 -22.27 5.99
N LEU A 259 17.34 -22.56 6.82
CA LEU A 259 16.78 -21.61 7.77
C LEU A 259 17.67 -21.44 9.01
N THR A 260 17.81 -20.21 9.51
CA THR A 260 18.56 -19.93 10.74
C THR A 260 17.74 -20.34 11.97
N PRO A 261 18.22 -21.27 12.83
CA PRO A 261 17.45 -21.71 14.00
C PRO A 261 17.39 -20.64 15.12
N THR A 262 18.31 -19.67 15.12
CA THR A 262 18.42 -18.63 16.16
C THR A 262 18.24 -17.24 15.56
N VAL A 263 17.03 -16.70 15.70
CA VAL A 263 16.70 -15.33 15.29
C VAL A 263 16.04 -14.63 16.47
N ILE A 264 16.48 -13.42 16.78
CA ILE A 264 15.82 -12.57 17.78
C ILE A 264 14.98 -11.55 17.03
N ILE A 265 13.67 -11.65 17.18
CA ILE A 265 12.70 -10.71 16.62
C ILE A 265 12.32 -9.73 17.71
N GLN A 266 12.67 -8.46 17.50
CA GLN A 266 12.37 -7.37 18.42
C GLN A 266 11.50 -6.33 17.71
N PRO A 267 10.16 -6.44 17.82
CA PRO A 267 9.26 -5.43 17.32
C PRO A 267 9.36 -4.16 18.17
N ASN A 268 9.25 -3.01 17.51
CA ASN A 268 9.11 -1.74 18.18
C ASN A 268 7.67 -1.60 18.71
N THR A 269 7.46 -0.99 19.88
CA THR A 269 6.12 -0.77 20.44
C THR A 269 5.47 0.54 20.01
N THR A 270 6.20 1.44 19.37
CA THR A 270 5.69 2.76 18.95
C THR A 270 5.44 2.84 17.45
N SER A 271 6.12 2.03 16.65
CA SER A 271 5.91 1.99 15.19
C SER A 271 5.96 0.57 14.66
N PRO A 272 5.34 0.30 13.50
CA PRO A 272 5.41 -0.98 12.78
C PRO A 272 6.80 -1.21 12.16
N ASN A 273 7.83 -1.16 13.01
CA ASN A 273 9.20 -1.46 12.69
C ASN A 273 9.63 -2.72 13.44
N VAL A 274 10.32 -3.62 12.74
CA VAL A 274 10.87 -4.84 13.34
C VAL A 274 12.37 -4.84 13.17
N ASN A 275 13.05 -5.08 14.29
CA ASN A 275 14.46 -5.43 14.29
C ASN A 275 14.59 -6.93 14.29
N VAL A 276 15.24 -7.46 13.27
CA VAL A 276 15.63 -8.86 13.18
C VAL A 276 17.13 -8.91 13.43
N ILE A 277 17.51 -9.56 14.52
CA ILE A 277 18.89 -9.64 14.99
C ILE A 277 19.36 -11.08 14.85
N SER A 278 20.48 -11.27 14.14
CA SER A 278 21.17 -12.55 14.01
C SER A 278 22.68 -12.31 13.99
N ASN A 279 23.41 -12.97 14.88
CA ASN A 279 24.85 -12.79 15.09
C ASN A 279 25.23 -11.30 15.29
N ASN A 280 26.03 -10.74 14.36
CA ASN A 280 26.50 -9.34 14.38
C ASN A 280 25.74 -8.41 13.41
N THR A 281 24.62 -8.88 12.84
CA THR A 281 23.84 -8.11 11.86
C THR A 281 22.47 -7.72 12.44
N GLN A 282 22.03 -6.51 12.08
CA GLN A 282 20.69 -6.02 12.40
C GLN A 282 20.00 -5.62 11.09
N PHE A 283 18.87 -6.26 10.80
CA PHE A 283 17.96 -5.89 9.73
C PHE A 283 16.74 -5.19 10.29
N GLN A 284 16.39 -4.06 9.69
CA GLN A 284 15.22 -3.27 10.02
C GLN A 284 14.27 -3.26 8.84
N PHE A 285 13.00 -3.53 9.11
CA PHE A 285 11.92 -3.36 8.15
C PHE A 285 10.95 -2.30 8.66
N ASN A 286 10.54 -1.35 7.82
CA ASN A 286 9.64 -0.27 8.21
C ASN A 286 8.70 0.14 7.08
N ILE A 287 7.42 0.35 7.39
CA ILE A 287 6.48 1.05 6.50
C ILE A 287 6.64 2.56 6.70
N ILE A 288 6.98 3.30 5.64
CA ILE A 288 7.37 4.71 5.76
C ILE A 288 6.31 5.69 5.24
N ALA A 289 5.53 5.31 4.22
CA ALA A 289 4.52 6.19 3.66
C ALA A 289 3.45 5.43 2.85
N ILE A 290 2.31 6.09 2.65
CA ILE A 290 1.32 5.77 1.62
C ILE A 290 1.32 6.94 0.62
N GLN A 291 1.36 6.63 -0.66
CA GLN A 291 1.29 7.60 -1.74
C GLN A 291 0.09 7.31 -2.63
N GLU A 292 -0.53 8.38 -3.10
CA GLU A 292 -1.48 8.34 -4.19
C GLU A 292 -0.75 8.78 -5.46
N LEU A 293 -0.86 7.97 -6.50
CA LEU A 293 -0.27 8.21 -7.80
C LEU A 293 -1.36 8.58 -8.79
N ASP A 294 -1.10 9.52 -9.69
CA ASP A 294 -1.98 9.81 -10.82
C ASP A 294 -1.82 8.80 -11.97
N ASP A 295 -2.52 9.03 -13.09
CA ASP A 295 -2.49 8.19 -14.29
C ASP A 295 -1.13 8.19 -15.00
N LEU A 296 -0.29 9.19 -14.75
CA LEU A 296 1.09 9.27 -15.23
C LEU A 296 2.09 8.67 -14.22
N ARG A 297 1.61 8.14 -13.09
CA ARG A 297 2.37 7.62 -11.94
C ARG A 297 3.14 8.67 -11.15
N ASP A 298 2.82 9.95 -11.32
CA ASP A 298 3.39 11.00 -10.51
C ASP A 298 2.71 11.01 -9.13
N VAL A 299 3.48 11.38 -8.09
CA VAL A 299 2.95 11.41 -6.73
C VAL A 299 2.01 12.61 -6.59
N PHE A 300 0.70 12.34 -6.60
CA PHE A 300 -0.33 13.34 -6.36
C PHE A 300 -0.40 13.74 -4.88
N SER A 301 -0.37 12.75 -3.98
CA SER A 301 -0.36 13.01 -2.54
C SER A 301 0.44 11.94 -1.78
N SER A 302 0.97 12.31 -0.61
CA SER A 302 1.79 11.42 0.21
C SER A 302 1.48 11.62 1.69
N TYR A 303 1.22 10.54 2.41
CA TYR A 303 1.15 10.50 3.86
C TYR A 303 2.35 9.75 4.40
N HIS A 304 3.20 10.44 5.15
CA HIS A 304 4.36 9.84 5.81
C HIS A 304 3.97 9.44 7.24
N PHE A 305 4.24 8.20 7.61
CA PHE A 305 3.89 7.70 8.93
C PHE A 305 4.76 8.35 10.01
N ASN A 306 4.11 8.86 11.06
CA ASN A 306 4.80 9.26 12.28
C ASN A 306 4.88 8.08 13.26
N VAL A 307 6.07 7.86 13.81
CA VAL A 307 6.35 6.80 14.79
C VAL A 307 5.61 6.96 16.12
N SER A 308 4.95 8.09 16.39
CA SER A 308 4.15 8.29 17.61
C SER A 308 2.67 7.95 17.45
N ASN A 309 2.20 7.72 16.22
CA ASN A 309 0.77 7.68 15.92
C ASN A 309 0.23 6.24 15.85
N TRP A 310 0.77 5.30 16.63
CA TRP A 310 0.34 3.90 16.58
C TRP A 310 -0.08 3.39 17.95
N ASN A 311 -1.22 2.71 17.96
CA ASN A 311 -1.65 1.90 19.09
C ASN A 311 -1.12 0.48 18.89
N TYR A 312 -0.24 0.05 19.78
CA TYR A 312 0.39 -1.27 19.75
C TYR A 312 -0.33 -2.25 20.67
N SER A 313 -0.47 -3.49 20.21
CA SER A 313 -0.89 -4.62 21.02
C SER A 313 -0.14 -5.89 20.62
N LYS A 314 0.08 -6.78 21.57
CA LYS A 314 0.71 -8.09 21.35
C LYS A 314 -0.25 -9.20 21.77
N SER A 315 -0.37 -10.22 20.93
CA SER A 315 -0.94 -11.50 21.32
C SER A 315 0.07 -12.61 21.04
N SER A 316 -0.04 -13.71 21.79
CA SER A 316 0.92 -14.81 21.72
C SER A 316 0.16 -16.10 21.96
N ASP A 317 0.37 -17.08 21.09
CA ASP A 317 -0.13 -18.43 21.25
C ASP A 317 1.00 -19.45 21.00
N ILE A 318 0.65 -20.74 20.95
CA ILE A 318 1.63 -21.82 20.74
C ILE A 318 2.20 -21.85 19.31
N GLU A 319 1.48 -21.30 18.33
CA GLU A 319 1.84 -21.33 16.92
C GLU A 319 2.58 -20.07 16.47
N LYS A 320 2.26 -18.90 17.05
CA LYS A 320 2.82 -17.61 16.65
C LYS A 320 2.79 -16.54 17.74
N ASP A 321 3.60 -15.51 17.56
CA ASP A 321 3.41 -14.20 18.16
C ASP A 321 2.82 -13.25 17.11
N ASN A 322 1.81 -12.47 17.48
CA ASN A 322 1.22 -11.44 16.63
C ASN A 322 1.44 -10.06 17.25
N TYR A 323 2.03 -9.16 16.47
CA TYR A 323 2.27 -7.76 16.83
C TYR A 323 1.38 -6.89 15.95
N LYS A 324 0.40 -6.24 16.58
CA LYS A 324 -0.63 -5.47 15.90
C LYS A 324 -0.44 -3.98 16.18
N TYR A 325 -0.43 -3.21 15.10
CA TYR A 325 -0.32 -1.75 15.10
C TYR A 325 -1.53 -1.16 14.40
N VAL A 326 -2.25 -0.27 15.09
CA VAL A 326 -3.38 0.46 14.51
C VAL A 326 -3.03 1.93 14.48
N LEU A 327 -3.11 2.54 13.30
CA LEU A 327 -2.85 3.97 13.15
C LEU A 327 -3.87 4.76 13.98
N ASN A 328 -3.36 5.62 14.84
CA ASN A 328 -4.09 6.51 15.73
C ASN A 328 -3.69 7.95 15.41
N ASP A 329 -4.14 8.42 14.24
CA ASP A 329 -3.92 9.79 13.78
C ASP A 329 -5.26 10.39 13.40
N SER A 330 -5.78 11.30 14.23
CA SER A 330 -7.06 11.95 13.98
C SER A 330 -7.03 12.97 12.83
N SER A 331 -5.85 13.30 12.30
CA SER A 331 -5.72 14.19 11.14
C SER A 331 -6.04 13.50 9.81
N VAL A 332 -6.04 12.16 9.79
CA VAL A 332 -6.39 11.37 8.61
C VAL A 332 -7.76 10.75 8.72
N GLN A 333 -8.35 10.41 7.58
CA GLN A 333 -9.70 9.85 7.46
C GLN A 333 -9.70 8.40 6.98
N PHE A 334 -8.53 7.86 6.64
CA PHE A 334 -8.33 6.45 6.37
C PHE A 334 -7.87 5.74 7.64
N LYS A 335 -8.04 4.42 7.67
CA LYS A 335 -7.52 3.55 8.72
C LYS A 335 -6.42 2.69 8.15
N THR A 336 -5.36 2.53 8.92
CA THR A 336 -4.29 1.59 8.61
C THR A 336 -4.08 0.65 9.79
N GLU A 337 -4.06 -0.64 9.51
CA GLU A 337 -3.72 -1.68 10.45
C GLU A 337 -2.54 -2.48 9.89
N VAL A 338 -1.53 -2.72 10.73
CA VAL A 338 -0.37 -3.54 10.41
C VAL A 338 -0.30 -4.69 11.38
N ASN A 339 -0.27 -5.91 10.87
CA ASN A 339 -0.07 -7.12 11.64
C ASN A 339 1.25 -7.76 11.24
N ILE A 340 2.04 -8.13 12.24
CA ILE A 340 3.29 -8.85 12.05
C ILE A 340 3.17 -10.17 12.80
N ASP A 341 3.08 -11.25 12.05
CA ASP A 341 3.06 -12.60 12.59
C ASP A 341 4.48 -13.17 12.59
N ASN A 342 4.96 -13.59 13.75
CA ASN A 342 6.19 -14.37 13.92
C ASN A 342 5.82 -15.82 14.24
N PHE A 343 6.07 -16.73 13.30
CA PHE A 343 5.67 -18.13 13.45
C PHE A 343 6.66 -18.93 14.30
N LYS A 344 6.14 -19.73 15.23
CA LYS A 344 6.91 -20.66 16.08
C LYS A 344 6.92 -22.08 15.51
N VAL A 345 5.96 -22.38 14.63
CA VAL A 345 5.76 -23.66 13.96
C VAL A 345 5.53 -23.43 12.47
N TYR A 346 5.59 -24.49 11.66
CA TYR A 346 5.18 -24.39 10.27
C TYR A 346 3.71 -24.01 10.18
N LYS A 347 3.38 -22.98 9.40
CA LYS A 347 2.01 -22.55 9.16
C LYS A 347 1.72 -22.48 7.68
N ASN A 348 0.62 -23.09 7.28
CA ASN A 348 0.11 -22.97 5.93
C ASN A 348 -1.01 -21.92 5.90
N LEU A 349 -0.87 -20.90 5.06
CA LEU A 349 -1.79 -19.78 4.96
C LEU A 349 -2.18 -19.53 3.53
N THR A 350 -3.45 -19.20 3.31
CA THR A 350 -3.96 -18.80 2.00
C THR A 350 -4.15 -17.29 1.96
N PHE A 351 -3.54 -16.63 0.98
CA PHE A 351 -3.75 -15.22 0.69
C PHE A 351 -4.10 -15.06 -0.80
N ALA A 352 -5.22 -14.38 -1.07
CA ALA A 352 -5.76 -14.18 -2.43
C ALA A 352 -5.92 -15.47 -3.26
N GLY A 353 -6.25 -16.59 -2.60
CA GLY A 353 -6.42 -17.90 -3.23
C GLY A 353 -5.10 -18.66 -3.49
N ILE A 354 -3.97 -18.12 -3.06
CA ILE A 354 -2.66 -18.78 -3.15
C ILE A 354 -2.23 -19.22 -1.76
N GLU A 355 -1.87 -20.49 -1.68
CA GLU A 355 -1.43 -21.15 -0.46
C GLU A 355 0.10 -21.06 -0.32
N THR A 356 0.54 -20.64 0.85
CA THR A 356 1.94 -20.35 1.18
C THR A 356 2.30 -20.98 2.52
N ILE A 357 3.41 -21.71 2.55
CA ILE A 357 3.95 -22.30 3.77
C ILE A 357 5.00 -21.37 4.39
N TYR A 358 4.79 -21.05 5.67
CA TYR A 358 5.66 -20.26 6.51
C TYR A 358 6.40 -21.16 7.51
N PRO A 359 7.73 -21.17 7.52
CA PRO A 359 8.48 -21.94 8.50
C PRO A 359 8.54 -21.24 9.88
N PRO A 360 8.97 -21.94 10.94
CA PRO A 360 9.35 -21.30 12.21
C PRO A 360 10.37 -20.16 12.01
N ASN A 361 10.30 -19.14 12.86
CA ASN A 361 11.10 -17.91 12.82
C ASN A 361 10.95 -17.06 11.55
N SER A 362 9.89 -17.28 10.77
CA SER A 362 9.53 -16.40 9.65
C SER A 362 8.56 -15.30 10.08
N LEU A 363 8.64 -14.18 9.38
CA LEU A 363 7.80 -13.02 9.59
C LEU A 363 6.84 -12.86 8.41
N LYS A 364 5.55 -12.75 8.71
CA LYS A 364 4.52 -12.37 7.75
C LYS A 364 3.97 -11.01 8.13
N LEU A 365 3.97 -10.09 7.18
CA LEU A 365 3.46 -8.75 7.36
C LEU A 365 2.13 -8.63 6.63
N SER A 366 1.08 -8.22 7.31
CA SER A 366 -0.21 -7.95 6.68
C SER A 366 -0.66 -6.53 6.97
N ILE A 367 -0.84 -5.74 5.92
CA ILE A 367 -1.24 -4.33 6.01
C ILE A 367 -2.62 -4.17 5.42
N THR A 368 -3.53 -3.62 6.21
CA THR A 368 -4.88 -3.26 5.77
C THR A 368 -4.99 -1.74 5.73
N ILE A 369 -5.34 -1.19 4.58
CA ILE A 369 -5.65 0.23 4.39
C ILE A 369 -7.12 0.32 4.01
N SER A 370 -7.89 1.17 4.68
CA SER A 370 -9.30 1.35 4.38
C SER A 370 -9.73 2.80 4.43
N GLY A 371 -10.64 3.19 3.53
CA GLY A 371 -11.17 4.55 3.48
C GLY A 371 -10.21 5.60 2.94
N TRP A 372 -9.23 5.21 2.11
CA TRP A 372 -8.45 6.20 1.35
C TRP A 372 -9.38 6.94 0.39
N SER A 373 -9.34 8.28 0.43
CA SER A 373 -10.15 9.14 -0.42
C SER A 373 -9.31 9.56 -1.62
N PHE A 374 -9.48 8.85 -2.74
CA PHE A 374 -8.77 9.10 -3.99
C PHE A 374 -9.29 10.39 -4.63
N ASN A 375 -8.38 11.15 -5.21
CA ASN A 375 -8.66 12.40 -5.91
C ASN A 375 -9.32 12.18 -7.28
N SER A 376 -9.00 11.08 -7.95
CA SER A 376 -9.53 10.72 -9.27
C SER A 376 -9.84 9.22 -9.35
N ASN A 377 -10.70 8.84 -10.30
CA ASN A 377 -10.92 7.42 -10.65
C ASN A 377 -9.73 6.79 -11.39
N LEU A 378 -8.77 7.61 -11.82
CA LEU A 378 -7.56 7.15 -12.50
C LEU A 378 -6.38 6.94 -11.55
N ASN A 379 -6.53 7.38 -10.29
CA ASN A 379 -5.45 7.33 -9.33
C ASN A 379 -5.29 5.93 -8.72
N THR A 380 -4.05 5.61 -8.36
CA THR A 380 -3.71 4.35 -7.68
C THR A 380 -3.00 4.62 -6.36
N LEU A 381 -2.83 3.58 -5.54
CA LEU A 381 -2.17 3.71 -4.26
C LEU A 381 -0.82 2.97 -4.31
N ARG A 382 0.18 3.51 -3.61
CA ARG A 382 1.48 2.88 -3.41
C ARG A 382 1.86 2.93 -1.94
N VAL A 383 2.22 1.78 -1.36
CA VAL A 383 2.79 1.71 -0.02
C VAL A 383 4.31 1.62 -0.13
N LEU A 384 5.01 2.47 0.62
CA LEU A 384 6.46 2.51 0.67
C LEU A 384 6.99 1.80 1.91
N PHE A 385 7.94 0.91 1.67
CA PHE A 385 8.69 0.17 2.67
C PHE A 385 10.14 0.56 2.60
N ALA A 386 10.75 0.83 3.75
CA ALA A 386 12.19 0.96 3.89
C ALA A 386 12.74 -0.26 4.60
N THR A 387 13.76 -0.88 4.00
CA THR A 387 14.58 -1.89 4.65
C THR A 387 15.97 -1.33 4.86
N GLU A 388 16.53 -1.49 6.05
CA GLU A 388 17.88 -1.04 6.39
C GLU A 388 18.65 -2.16 7.07
N MET A 389 19.88 -2.40 6.65
CA MET A 389 20.82 -3.29 7.32
C MET A 389 21.99 -2.47 7.86
N LYS A 390 22.24 -2.59 9.17
CA LYS A 390 23.31 -1.86 9.88
C LYS A 390 24.47 -2.78 10.23
N TYR A 391 25.69 -2.25 10.19
CA TYR A 391 26.93 -2.95 10.56
C TYR A 391 27.59 -2.34 11.80
N GLN A 392 28.29 -3.17 12.58
CA GLN A 392 29.00 -2.72 13.80
C GLN A 392 30.49 -2.36 13.56
N THR A 393 31.12 -2.77 12.46
CA THR A 393 32.57 -2.57 12.18
C THR A 393 32.83 -1.95 10.81
N ILE A 394 33.84 -1.05 10.74
CA ILE A 394 34.14 -0.12 9.63
C ILE A 394 35.16 -0.68 8.62
N GLU A 395 35.78 -1.85 8.87
CA GLU A 395 36.99 -2.27 8.14
C GLU A 395 36.82 -3.29 7.01
N ASP A 396 35.60 -3.69 6.64
CA ASP A 396 35.43 -4.67 5.57
C ASP A 396 35.26 -4.01 4.20
N LYS A 397 36.32 -4.06 3.41
CA LYS A 397 36.37 -3.70 1.97
C LYS A 397 35.49 -4.58 1.06
N CYS A 398 34.59 -5.39 1.62
CA CYS A 398 33.67 -6.24 0.87
C CYS A 398 32.33 -5.52 0.71
N GLN A 399 32.18 -4.73 -0.35
CA GLN A 399 30.86 -4.27 -0.78
C GLN A 399 30.07 -5.48 -1.28
N SER A 400 29.15 -6.01 -0.47
CA SER A 400 28.09 -6.86 -0.99
C SER A 400 27.11 -5.98 -1.76
N GLU A 401 27.13 -6.02 -3.09
CA GLU A 401 26.18 -5.24 -3.89
C GLU A 401 24.79 -5.88 -3.81
N ILE A 402 23.78 -5.07 -3.48
CA ILE A 402 22.36 -5.45 -3.46
C ILE A 402 21.87 -5.87 -4.87
N ARG A 403 22.60 -5.48 -5.93
CA ARG A 403 22.21 -5.65 -7.34
C ARG A 403 22.22 -7.11 -7.82
N ASP A 404 23.10 -7.95 -7.29
CA ASP A 404 23.25 -9.35 -7.76
C ASP A 404 22.25 -10.33 -7.12
N LYS A 405 21.31 -9.83 -6.32
CA LYS A 405 20.52 -10.62 -5.36
C LYS A 405 19.02 -10.27 -5.38
N GLN A 406 18.54 -9.87 -6.56
CA GLN A 406 17.16 -9.52 -6.88
C GLN A 406 16.61 -10.40 -7.99
N GLN A 407 15.32 -10.71 -7.94
CA GLN A 407 14.62 -11.33 -9.06
C GLN A 407 13.40 -10.51 -9.43
N PHE A 408 13.29 -10.25 -10.72
CA PHE A 408 12.11 -9.68 -11.34
C PHE A 408 11.44 -10.73 -12.22
N ASP A 409 10.14 -10.61 -12.40
CA ASP A 409 9.44 -11.35 -13.45
C ASP A 409 9.65 -10.70 -14.84
N GLN A 410 9.00 -11.26 -15.86
CA GLN A 410 9.07 -10.74 -17.23
C GLN A 410 8.49 -9.32 -17.38
N LEU A 411 7.67 -8.87 -16.43
CA LEU A 411 7.04 -7.56 -16.38
C LEU A 411 7.85 -6.57 -15.53
N HIS A 412 9.06 -6.93 -15.11
CA HIS A 412 9.90 -6.15 -14.21
C HIS A 412 9.26 -5.91 -12.83
N ASN A 413 8.40 -6.83 -12.38
CA ASN A 413 7.83 -6.83 -11.04
C ASN A 413 8.75 -7.57 -10.07
N LEU A 414 9.15 -6.91 -8.99
CA LEU A 414 10.04 -7.48 -7.97
C LEU A 414 9.35 -8.69 -7.31
N GLN A 415 9.97 -9.87 -7.40
CA GLN A 415 9.49 -11.13 -6.81
C GLN A 415 10.14 -11.39 -5.46
N TYR A 416 11.46 -11.20 -5.38
CA TYR A 416 12.19 -11.26 -4.12
C TYR A 416 13.41 -10.35 -4.12
N LEU A 417 13.84 -10.00 -2.91
CA LEU A 417 15.08 -9.29 -2.62
C LEU A 417 15.83 -10.08 -1.54
N THR A 418 17.13 -10.27 -1.75
CA THR A 418 18.03 -10.78 -0.71
C THR A 418 19.09 -9.76 -0.33
N ILE A 419 19.40 -9.69 0.96
CA ILE A 419 20.48 -8.89 1.50
C ILE A 419 21.36 -9.81 2.36
N THR A 420 22.61 -10.01 1.97
CA THR A 420 23.52 -10.98 2.61
C THR A 420 24.75 -10.29 3.20
N LYS A 421 25.13 -10.68 4.42
CA LYS A 421 26.41 -10.32 5.08
C LYS A 421 26.77 -11.40 6.12
N ASP A 422 28.05 -11.75 6.21
CA ASP A 422 28.61 -12.66 7.22
C ASP A 422 27.86 -14.01 7.34
N GLY A 423 27.52 -14.63 6.21
CA GLY A 423 26.80 -15.91 6.20
C GLY A 423 25.27 -15.80 6.35
N VAL A 424 24.76 -14.62 6.75
CA VAL A 424 23.34 -14.38 7.03
C VAL A 424 22.69 -13.64 5.86
N THR A 425 21.59 -14.18 5.35
CA THR A 425 20.80 -13.60 4.26
C THR A 425 19.39 -13.27 4.74
N TYR A 426 19.00 -12.01 4.64
CA TYR A 426 17.61 -11.58 4.80
C TYR A 426 16.90 -11.72 3.46
N PHE A 427 15.85 -12.53 3.41
CA PHE A 427 15.06 -12.81 2.23
C PHE A 427 13.66 -12.19 2.39
N GLY A 428 13.33 -11.24 1.53
CA GLY A 428 11.98 -10.69 1.41
C GLY A 428 11.35 -11.16 0.10
N ARG A 429 10.11 -11.66 0.17
CA ARG A 429 9.31 -12.01 -1.01
C ARG A 429 8.13 -11.07 -1.11
N PHE A 430 7.85 -10.68 -2.36
CA PHE A 430 6.80 -9.74 -2.72
C PHE A 430 5.83 -10.44 -3.66
N LEU A 431 4.57 -10.43 -3.30
CA LEU A 431 3.51 -11.04 -4.09
C LEU A 431 3.10 -10.08 -5.20
N ASP A 432 2.84 -10.62 -6.38
CA ASP A 432 2.33 -9.91 -7.56
C ASP A 432 0.83 -9.59 -7.46
N TYR A 433 0.25 -9.69 -6.27
CA TYR A 433 -1.15 -9.42 -6.01
C TYR A 433 -1.42 -8.90 -4.60
N VAL A 434 -2.51 -8.15 -4.49
CA VAL A 434 -3.11 -7.66 -3.25
C VAL A 434 -4.57 -8.09 -3.20
N LEU A 435 -5.21 -7.98 -2.04
CA LEU A 435 -6.67 -8.05 -1.95
C LEU A 435 -7.23 -6.63 -2.04
N SER A 436 -7.91 -6.34 -3.14
CA SER A 436 -8.58 -5.09 -3.44
C SER A 436 -10.08 -5.32 -3.29
N ASP A 437 -10.70 -4.75 -2.25
CA ASP A 437 -12.08 -5.03 -1.83
C ASP A 437 -12.39 -6.54 -1.73
N ASN A 438 -11.49 -7.27 -1.04
CA ASN A 438 -11.50 -8.73 -0.88
C ASN A 438 -11.37 -9.54 -2.19
N ARG A 439 -10.93 -8.92 -3.28
CA ARG A 439 -10.66 -9.60 -4.57
C ARG A 439 -9.18 -9.57 -4.89
N PRO A 440 -8.58 -10.68 -5.35
CA PRO A 440 -7.22 -10.67 -5.87
C PRO A 440 -7.09 -9.65 -7.02
N ALA A 441 -6.16 -8.72 -6.90
CA ALA A 441 -5.82 -7.76 -7.94
C ALA A 441 -4.32 -7.74 -8.14
N TYR A 442 -3.88 -7.50 -9.38
CA TYR A 442 -2.45 -7.40 -9.69
C TYR A 442 -1.80 -6.25 -8.91
N SER A 443 -0.58 -6.50 -8.43
CA SER A 443 0.25 -5.56 -7.67
C SER A 443 1.63 -5.47 -8.30
N LEU A 444 2.03 -4.27 -8.71
CA LEU A 444 3.39 -4.01 -9.17
C LEU A 444 4.28 -3.66 -7.98
N ASN A 445 5.30 -4.48 -7.73
CA ASN A 445 6.35 -4.21 -6.76
C ASN A 445 7.58 -3.64 -7.47
N GLU A 446 8.09 -2.52 -6.98
CA GLU A 446 9.19 -1.77 -7.60
C GLU A 446 10.21 -1.33 -6.55
N ILE A 447 11.47 -1.19 -6.97
CA ILE A 447 12.50 -0.55 -6.14
C ILE A 447 12.46 0.94 -6.44
N ILE A 448 12.12 1.74 -5.43
CA ILE A 448 12.02 3.20 -5.52
C ILE A 448 13.39 3.85 -5.42
N SER A 449 14.19 3.37 -4.48
CA SER A 449 15.55 3.86 -4.27
C SER A 449 16.37 2.82 -3.53
N ASN A 450 17.68 2.87 -3.72
CA ASN A 450 18.64 2.13 -2.92
C ASN A 450 19.81 3.05 -2.56
N SER A 451 20.40 2.81 -1.40
CA SER A 451 21.58 3.53 -0.94
C SER A 451 22.49 2.57 -0.19
N THR A 452 23.78 2.65 -0.51
CA THR A 452 24.81 1.88 0.20
C THR A 452 25.83 2.87 0.71
N THR A 453 26.00 2.89 2.02
CA THR A 453 27.11 3.58 2.70
C THR A 453 28.06 2.55 3.29
N ASN A 454 29.17 3.01 3.88
CA ASN A 454 30.14 2.12 4.52
C ASN A 454 29.55 1.35 5.71
N SER A 455 28.50 1.88 6.37
CA SER A 455 27.94 1.31 7.60
C SER A 455 26.47 0.90 7.48
N THR A 456 25.80 1.23 6.37
CA THR A 456 24.38 0.95 6.17
C THR A 456 24.04 0.65 4.71
N GLN A 457 23.21 -0.37 4.51
CA GLN A 457 22.55 -0.65 3.24
C GLN A 457 21.05 -0.41 3.39
N SER A 458 20.46 0.40 2.52
CA SER A 458 19.03 0.68 2.54
C SER A 458 18.37 0.55 1.17
N VAL A 459 17.14 0.04 1.16
CA VAL A 459 16.31 -0.12 -0.03
C VAL A 459 14.91 0.37 0.30
N THR A 460 14.34 1.20 -0.57
CA THR A 460 12.94 1.58 -0.53
C THR A 460 12.19 0.80 -1.60
N ILE A 461 11.17 0.05 -1.19
CA ILE A 461 10.31 -0.76 -2.06
C ILE A 461 8.92 -0.11 -2.10
N GLY A 462 8.37 0.02 -3.29
CA GLY A 462 7.00 0.43 -3.53
C GLY A 462 6.16 -0.78 -3.90
N ILE A 463 5.06 -1.01 -3.18
CA ILE A 463 4.03 -1.96 -3.57
C ILE A 463 2.87 -1.14 -4.11
N ASN A 464 2.43 -1.37 -5.34
CA ASN A 464 1.36 -0.62 -6.00
C ASN A 464 0.05 -1.42 -6.00
N MET A 465 -1.07 -0.74 -5.78
CA MET A 465 -2.39 -1.35 -5.75
C MET A 465 -3.42 -0.49 -6.49
N PRO A 466 -4.43 -1.11 -7.10
CA PRO A 466 -5.52 -0.37 -7.73
C PRO A 466 -6.36 0.37 -6.67
N GLN A 467 -7.20 1.27 -7.16
CA GLN A 467 -8.18 1.95 -6.32
C GLN A 467 -9.14 0.96 -5.66
N SER A 468 -9.38 1.13 -4.36
CA SER A 468 -10.32 0.30 -3.58
C SER A 468 -10.78 0.99 -2.31
N GLN A 469 -11.86 0.49 -1.71
CA GLN A 469 -12.30 0.94 -0.38
C GLN A 469 -11.45 0.32 0.72
N THR A 470 -10.99 -0.92 0.51
CA THR A 470 -10.06 -1.62 1.40
C THR A 470 -9.04 -2.39 0.58
N THR A 471 -7.76 -2.18 0.90
CA THR A 471 -6.66 -2.97 0.37
C THR A 471 -6.00 -3.77 1.48
N ILE A 472 -5.68 -5.04 1.22
CA ILE A 472 -4.83 -5.86 2.08
C ILE A 472 -3.58 -6.25 1.29
N ILE A 473 -2.42 -6.04 1.90
CA ILE A 473 -1.09 -6.32 1.35
C ILE A 473 -0.42 -7.35 2.25
N ASP A 474 0.30 -8.32 1.66
CA ASP A 474 0.93 -9.41 2.41
C ASP A 474 2.37 -9.72 1.94
N PRO A 475 3.34 -8.80 2.11
CA PRO A 475 4.74 -9.17 1.89
C PRO A 475 5.22 -10.07 3.04
N ASP A 476 6.17 -10.95 2.75
CA ASP A 476 6.77 -11.79 3.80
C ASP A 476 8.29 -11.81 3.78
N PHE A 477 8.85 -12.09 4.96
CA PHE A 477 10.27 -11.99 5.25
C PHE A 477 10.74 -13.21 6.03
N SER A 478 11.92 -13.70 5.69
CA SER A 478 12.59 -14.79 6.39
C SER A 478 14.09 -14.54 6.49
N VAL A 479 14.71 -15.12 7.52
CA VAL A 479 16.16 -15.12 7.67
C VAL A 479 16.69 -16.48 7.24
N LEU A 480 17.62 -16.45 6.29
CA LEU A 480 18.25 -17.62 5.68
C LEU A 480 19.74 -17.62 6.00
N ILE A 481 20.35 -18.80 6.09
CA ILE A 481 21.79 -18.99 6.04
C ILE A 481 22.13 -19.33 4.60
N ASP A 482 23.08 -18.59 4.01
CA ASP A 482 23.59 -18.88 2.69
C ASP A 482 24.82 -19.79 2.83
N PRO A 483 24.71 -21.10 2.52
CA PRO A 483 25.83 -22.04 2.67
C PRO A 483 26.97 -21.78 1.67
N SER A 484 26.72 -20.96 0.63
CA SER A 484 27.74 -20.56 -0.34
C SER A 484 28.53 -19.33 0.09
N SER A 485 27.99 -18.56 1.05
CA SER A 485 28.75 -17.51 1.73
C SER A 485 29.59 -18.12 2.83
N GLU A 486 30.72 -18.72 2.45
CA GLU A 486 31.83 -18.77 3.41
C GLU A 486 32.07 -17.35 3.93
N PRO A 487 32.42 -17.16 5.21
CA PRO A 487 32.96 -15.90 5.65
C PRO A 487 34.13 -15.61 4.73
N THR A 488 33.99 -14.60 3.87
CA THR A 488 35.08 -14.15 3.04
C THR A 488 36.08 -13.48 3.97
N ASP A 489 36.88 -14.29 4.67
CA ASP A 489 38.26 -13.93 4.85
C ASP A 489 38.75 -13.76 3.42
N CYS A 490 38.92 -12.50 3.02
CA CYS A 490 39.10 -12.07 1.65
C CYS A 490 40.06 -13.06 1.00
N LYS A 491 39.58 -13.87 0.04
CA LYS A 491 40.49 -14.70 -0.74
C LYS A 491 41.39 -13.71 -1.48
N GLU A 492 42.54 -13.39 -0.88
CA GLU A 492 43.70 -13.05 -1.67
C GLU A 492 43.81 -14.21 -2.65
N ASP A 493 43.60 -13.92 -3.92
CA ASP A 493 43.92 -14.83 -5.00
C ASP A 493 45.31 -15.37 -4.71
N SER A 494 45.38 -16.60 -4.23
CA SER A 494 46.64 -17.32 -4.11
C SER A 494 47.06 -17.60 -5.54
N PRO A 495 48.12 -16.96 -6.08
CA PRO A 495 48.57 -17.31 -7.41
C PRO A 495 49.34 -18.62 -7.23
N SER A 496 48.70 -19.71 -7.58
CA SER A 496 49.39 -20.96 -7.84
C SER A 496 50.42 -20.72 -8.94
N SER A 497 51.70 -20.80 -8.56
CA SER A 497 52.86 -21.05 -9.41
C SER A 497 53.00 -20.20 -10.68
N SER A 498 53.69 -19.06 -10.59
CA SER A 498 55.02 -18.88 -11.19
C SER A 498 55.45 -17.41 -11.25
N SER A 499 56.75 -17.21 -11.05
CA SER A 499 57.52 -15.98 -11.21
C SER A 499 57.50 -14.97 -10.06
N LYS A 500 58.62 -14.94 -9.35
CA LYS A 500 59.10 -13.79 -8.56
C LYS A 500 59.27 -12.60 -9.51
N SER A 501 58.50 -11.51 -9.33
CA SER A 501 59.00 -10.11 -9.40
C SER A 501 57.85 -9.10 -9.24
N MET A 502 58.18 -7.94 -8.64
CA MET A 502 57.41 -6.67 -8.58
C MET A 502 56.51 -6.40 -7.36
N LYS A 503 57.13 -6.32 -6.17
CA LYS A 503 56.72 -5.37 -5.12
C LYS A 503 57.43 -4.01 -5.30
N LEU A 504 57.24 -3.33 -6.44
CA LEU A 504 57.87 -2.01 -6.66
C LEU A 504 57.11 -1.03 -7.57
N VAL A 505 55.81 -1.24 -7.83
CA VAL A 505 55.03 -0.34 -8.72
C VAL A 505 54.12 0.64 -7.95
N ALA A 506 53.76 0.35 -6.69
CA ALA A 506 52.87 1.22 -5.91
C ALA A 506 53.52 2.50 -5.31
N ILE A 507 54.86 2.60 -5.33
CA ILE A 507 55.60 3.78 -4.82
C ILE A 507 56.17 4.63 -5.97
N ILE A 508 56.42 4.05 -7.15
CA ILE A 508 57.07 4.78 -8.25
C ILE A 508 56.10 5.75 -8.94
N VAL A 509 54.84 5.38 -9.11
CA VAL A 509 53.87 6.18 -9.88
C VAL A 509 53.56 7.54 -9.25
N PRO A 510 53.38 7.69 -7.92
CA PRO A 510 53.19 9.01 -7.31
C PRO A 510 54.44 9.90 -7.38
N VAL A 511 55.64 9.32 -7.28
CA VAL A 511 56.91 10.07 -7.26
C VAL A 511 57.25 10.65 -8.63
N VAL A 512 56.97 9.92 -9.70
CA VAL A 512 57.21 10.41 -11.08
C VAL A 512 56.24 11.54 -11.44
N ILE A 513 54.97 11.44 -11.03
CA ILE A 513 53.96 12.50 -11.30
C ILE A 513 54.31 13.79 -10.54
N VAL A 514 54.72 13.71 -9.28
CA VAL A 514 55.16 14.88 -8.49
C VAL A 514 56.45 15.47 -9.06
N GLY A 515 57.41 14.63 -9.48
CA GLY A 515 58.66 15.08 -10.10
C GLY A 515 58.45 15.83 -11.41
N VAL A 516 57.58 15.34 -12.31
CA VAL A 516 57.27 16.00 -13.58
C VAL A 516 56.52 17.32 -13.34
N ALA A 517 55.58 17.36 -12.39
CA ALA A 517 54.87 18.60 -12.04
C ALA A 517 55.82 19.68 -11.49
N LEU A 518 56.81 19.31 -10.68
CA LEU A 518 57.82 20.26 -10.17
C LEU A 518 58.73 20.78 -11.28
N ILE A 519 59.17 19.94 -12.22
CA ILE A 519 60.02 20.37 -13.34
C ILE A 519 59.26 21.32 -14.28
N VAL A 520 58.00 21.00 -14.61
CA VAL A 520 57.15 21.88 -15.45
C VAL A 520 56.85 23.20 -14.73
N GLY A 521 56.56 23.16 -13.42
CA GLY A 521 56.37 24.36 -12.60
C GLY A 521 57.62 25.25 -12.58
N MET A 522 58.81 24.67 -12.41
CA MET A 522 60.09 25.39 -12.43
C MET A 522 60.35 26.03 -13.80
N ALA A 523 60.08 25.32 -14.89
CA ALA A 523 60.24 25.83 -16.25
C ALA A 523 59.31 27.02 -16.56
N ILE A 524 58.04 26.93 -16.14
CA ILE A 524 57.07 28.03 -16.29
C ILE A 524 57.48 29.25 -15.45
N PHE A 525 57.97 29.03 -14.22
CA PHE A 525 58.44 30.10 -13.35
C PHE A 525 59.64 30.85 -13.96
N ILE A 526 60.65 30.12 -14.44
CA ILE A 526 61.82 30.72 -15.10
C ILE A 526 61.40 31.49 -16.36
N HIS A 527 60.46 30.95 -17.15
CA HIS A 527 59.97 31.63 -18.35
C HIS A 527 59.23 32.92 -18.02
N ARG A 528 58.39 32.93 -16.97
CA ARG A 528 57.71 34.15 -16.49
C ARG A 528 58.70 35.17 -15.92
N HIS A 529 59.68 34.72 -15.13
CA HIS A 529 60.68 35.60 -14.53
C HIS A 529 61.54 36.30 -15.58
N ASN A 530 62.02 35.57 -16.59
CA ASN A 530 62.79 36.15 -17.70
C ASN A 530 61.96 37.10 -18.56
N ARG A 531 60.65 36.86 -18.70
CA ARG A 531 59.75 37.79 -19.40
C ARG A 531 59.56 39.10 -18.63
N PHE A 532 59.51 39.03 -17.29
CA PHE A 532 59.39 40.21 -16.42
C PHE A 532 60.66 41.07 -16.49
N ILE A 533 61.85 40.46 -16.39
CA ILE A 533 63.14 41.19 -16.51
C ILE A 533 63.23 41.90 -17.88
N ARG A 534 62.86 41.22 -18.97
CA ARG A 534 62.83 41.84 -20.31
C ARG A 534 61.81 42.98 -20.46
N GLN A 535 60.77 43.01 -19.62
CA GLN A 535 59.82 44.12 -19.59
C GLN A 535 60.37 45.31 -18.80
N GLU A 536 61.08 45.07 -17.69
CA GLU A 536 61.77 46.13 -16.95
C GLU A 536 62.87 46.80 -17.79
N GLU A 537 63.68 46.04 -18.52
CA GLU A 537 64.69 46.61 -19.44
C GLU A 537 64.04 47.50 -20.50
N LYS A 538 62.88 47.10 -21.05
CA LYS A 538 62.13 47.92 -22.03
C LYS A 538 61.54 49.18 -21.40
N VAL A 539 61.16 49.15 -20.13
CA VAL A 539 60.66 50.31 -19.39
C VAL A 539 61.80 51.27 -19.07
N GLN A 540 62.97 50.78 -18.65
CA GLN A 540 64.17 51.59 -18.41
C GLN A 540 64.70 52.25 -19.69
N ILE A 541 64.68 51.54 -20.82
CA ILE A 541 65.02 52.13 -22.14
C ILE A 541 64.02 53.21 -22.57
N LYS A 542 62.74 53.07 -22.20
CA LYS A 542 61.73 54.11 -22.48
C LYS A 542 61.86 55.33 -21.55
N LEU A 543 62.19 55.11 -20.28
CA LEU A 543 62.43 56.18 -19.29
C LEU A 543 63.67 57.01 -19.64
N SER A 544 64.79 56.36 -19.98
CA SER A 544 66.02 57.05 -20.42
C SER A 544 65.88 57.83 -21.75
N ARG A 545 64.87 57.53 -22.57
CA ARG A 545 64.50 58.32 -23.75
C ARG A 545 63.57 59.49 -23.45
N LEU A 546 62.94 59.51 -22.28
CA LEU A 546 62.12 60.63 -21.80
C LEU A 546 62.96 61.64 -21.02
N ASP A 547 64.03 61.21 -20.34
CA ASP A 547 64.96 62.10 -19.63
C ASP A 547 65.96 62.83 -20.56
N ASN A 548 66.07 62.42 -21.82
CA ASN A 548 66.90 63.06 -22.86
C ASN A 548 66.08 63.87 -23.88
N LYS A 549 64.96 64.46 -23.45
CA LYS A 549 64.12 65.31 -24.29
C LYS A 549 63.77 66.64 -23.63
#